data_AF-A0A7S1Q0X3-F1
#
_entry.id   AF-A0A7S1Q0X3-F1
#
_cell.length_a   1.000
_cell.length_b   1.000
_cell.length_c   1.000
_cell.angle_alpha   90.00
_cell.angle_beta   90.00
_cell.angle_gamma   90.00
#
_symmetry.space_group_name_H-M   'P 1'
#
loop_
_entity.id
_entity.type
_entity.pdbx_description
1 polymer ?
#
loop_
_entity_poly.entity_id
_entity_poly.type
_entity_poly.pdbx_seq_one_letter_code
_entity_poly.pdbx_strand_id
1 'polypeptide(L)'
;RVLQQRFRGATSERRKSEHESELKPESQGVGWLLQLVDMDIGWKDGFLPTNDRTTQACGLMYGVAIVMLSGCMFNAVLGGPSGSCGGYLPATARWFVAFLNLQIIFFVALVLSKSAKLCQLQEKSYPLLHMECSVLWFLYLERVGALLLTASLCTWVFASFAFVLTFGGAALDKPEFGHEMEEFHDMEYDDAPPLEYMGRAPPLGPPPPPA
;
A
#
# COMPACT_ATOMS: atom_id res chain seq x y z
N ARG A 1 24.79 22.29 59.04
CA ARG A 1 23.68 21.60 58.33
C ARG A 1 23.40 22.17 56.92
N VAL A 2 23.57 23.48 56.68
CA VAL A 2 23.39 24.10 55.34
C VAL A 2 24.44 23.67 54.30
N LEU A 3 25.68 23.37 54.71
CA LEU A 3 26.75 22.92 53.80
C LEU A 3 26.55 21.50 53.23
N GLN A 4 25.71 20.67 53.86
CA GLN A 4 25.49 19.29 53.40
C GLN A 4 24.43 19.18 52.28
N GLN A 5 23.56 20.19 52.13
CA GLN A 5 22.57 20.21 51.04
C GLN A 5 23.17 20.67 49.70
N ARG A 6 24.23 21.49 49.73
CA ARG A 6 24.86 22.01 48.51
C ARG A 6 25.65 20.94 47.73
N PHE A 7 26.19 19.94 48.43
CA PHE A 7 26.92 18.84 47.80
C PHE A 7 26.01 17.79 47.12
N ARG A 8 24.76 17.62 47.57
CA ARG A 8 23.82 16.68 46.93
C ARG A 8 23.25 17.21 45.60
N GLY A 9 23.12 18.52 45.44
CA GLY A 9 22.66 19.13 44.18
C GLY A 9 23.68 18.97 43.05
N ALA A 10 24.97 19.19 43.33
CA ALA A 10 26.04 19.15 42.33
C ALA A 10 26.26 17.75 41.71
N THR A 11 26.05 16.68 42.48
CA THR A 11 26.14 15.30 41.95
C THR A 11 24.95 14.89 41.10
N SER A 12 23.77 15.50 41.31
CA SER A 12 22.57 15.19 40.53
C SER A 12 22.59 15.85 39.15
N GLU A 13 23.13 17.07 39.03
CA GLU A 13 23.28 17.74 37.73
C GLU A 13 24.38 17.10 36.88
N ARG A 14 25.48 16.65 37.50
CA ARG A 14 26.59 16.00 36.78
C ARG A 14 26.20 14.68 36.12
N ARG A 15 25.38 13.85 36.79
CA ARG A 15 24.83 12.62 36.20
C ARG A 15 23.82 12.90 35.08
N LYS A 16 23.07 14.00 35.17
CA LYS A 16 22.15 14.40 34.09
C LYS A 16 22.94 14.82 32.85
N SER A 17 24.00 15.62 33.00
CA SER A 17 24.84 16.05 31.88
C SER A 17 25.66 14.92 31.25
N GLU A 18 26.06 13.90 32.01
CA GLU A 18 26.75 12.72 31.47
C GLU A 18 25.79 11.81 30.69
N HIS A 19 24.55 11.61 31.16
CA HIS A 19 23.55 10.85 30.41
C HIS A 19 23.00 11.59 29.17
N GLU A 20 23.01 12.92 29.17
CA GLU A 20 22.62 13.75 28.03
C GLU A 20 23.76 13.96 27.00
N SER A 21 25.02 13.73 27.39
CA SER A 21 26.18 13.82 26.47
C SER A 21 26.52 12.50 25.78
N GLU A 22 26.19 11.35 26.37
CA GLU A 22 26.50 10.03 25.79
C GLU A 22 25.45 9.53 24.78
N LEU A 23 24.42 10.34 24.50
CA LEU A 23 23.47 10.10 23.41
C LEU A 23 23.48 11.25 22.40
N LYS A 24 24.66 11.78 22.08
CA LYS A 24 24.86 12.39 20.75
C LYS A 24 25.08 11.21 19.81
N PRO A 25 24.07 10.74 19.05
CA PRO A 25 24.37 9.85 17.95
C PRO A 25 25.37 10.61 17.09
N GLU A 26 26.52 9.99 16.90
CA GLU A 26 27.50 10.29 15.89
C GLU A 26 26.77 10.27 14.55
N SER A 27 26.11 11.39 14.22
CA SER A 27 25.43 11.64 12.96
C SER A 27 26.50 11.98 11.91
N GLN A 28 27.51 11.13 11.82
CA GLN A 28 28.49 11.18 10.74
C GLN A 28 27.84 10.58 9.50
N GLY A 29 27.40 11.45 8.59
CA GLY A 29 27.29 11.12 7.17
C GLY A 29 25.95 10.58 6.68
N VAL A 30 24.87 10.59 7.46
CA VAL A 30 23.55 10.34 6.88
C VAL A 30 23.16 11.55 6.03
N GLY A 31 23.30 11.43 4.71
CA GLY A 31 23.00 12.50 3.77
C GLY A 31 21.57 13.01 3.94
N TRP A 32 21.35 14.30 3.70
CA TRP A 32 20.03 14.95 3.73
C TRP A 32 18.98 14.17 2.91
N LEU A 33 19.41 13.52 1.83
CA LEU A 33 18.58 12.68 0.97
C LEU A 33 18.02 11.46 1.72
N LEU A 34 18.82 10.80 2.56
CA LEU A 34 18.35 9.64 3.32
C LEU A 34 17.32 10.06 4.38
N GLN A 35 17.51 11.22 5.02
CA GLN A 35 16.50 11.79 5.92
C GLN A 35 15.20 12.12 5.19
N LEU A 36 15.30 12.64 3.97
CA LEU A 36 14.13 12.94 3.14
C LEU A 36 13.39 11.65 2.71
N VAL A 37 14.12 10.58 2.40
CA VAL A 37 13.54 9.25 2.10
C VAL A 37 12.93 8.61 3.34
N ASP A 38 13.59 8.72 4.49
CA ASP A 38 13.08 8.22 5.77
C ASP A 38 11.82 8.99 6.18
N MET A 39 11.74 10.28 5.89
CA MET A 39 10.53 11.08 6.10
C MET A 39 9.34 10.58 5.25
N ASP A 40 9.59 10.12 4.02
CA ASP A 40 8.54 9.57 3.15
C ASP A 40 8.03 8.22 3.69
N ILE A 41 8.95 7.32 4.03
CA ILE A 41 8.66 5.91 4.35
C ILE A 41 8.38 5.70 5.85
N GLY A 42 8.88 6.57 6.72
CA GLY A 42 8.84 6.43 8.16
C GLY A 42 7.44 6.60 8.75
N TRP A 43 7.05 5.68 9.63
CA TRP A 43 5.78 5.72 10.38
C TRP A 43 5.97 6.28 11.79
N LYS A 44 7.22 6.57 12.18
CA LYS A 44 7.64 6.80 13.57
C LYS A 44 7.08 8.08 14.20
N ASP A 45 6.70 9.08 13.41
CA ASP A 45 6.46 10.44 13.90
C ASP A 45 5.00 10.73 14.32
N GLY A 46 4.39 9.85 15.13
CA GLY A 46 3.17 10.21 15.89
C GLY A 46 1.89 10.36 15.07
N PHE A 47 1.75 9.59 14.00
CA PHE A 47 0.52 9.57 13.20
C PHE A 47 -0.67 8.99 13.98
N LEU A 48 -0.40 7.98 14.79
CA LEU A 48 -1.34 7.37 15.71
C LEU A 48 -0.93 7.77 17.13
N PRO A 49 -1.88 8.04 18.04
CA PRO A 49 -1.60 8.30 19.46
C PRO A 49 -1.09 7.05 20.21
N THR A 50 -0.60 6.04 19.48
CA THR A 50 -0.09 4.78 19.98
C THR A 50 1.39 4.89 20.32
N ASN A 51 1.89 3.98 21.17
CA ASN A 51 3.30 3.93 21.54
C ASN A 51 4.22 3.75 20.31
N ASP A 52 5.35 4.46 20.26
CA ASP A 52 6.32 4.44 19.15
C ASP A 52 6.70 3.03 18.69
N ARG A 53 6.88 2.10 19.65
CA ARG A 53 7.21 0.69 19.37
C ARG A 53 6.14 -0.04 18.57
N THR A 54 4.87 0.24 18.86
CA THR A 54 3.73 -0.41 18.17
C THR A 54 3.63 0.09 16.74
N THR A 55 3.77 1.40 16.53
CA THR A 55 3.73 2.00 15.20
C THR A 55 4.89 1.50 14.32
N GLN A 56 6.09 1.37 14.90
CA GLN A 56 7.24 0.79 14.21
C GLN A 56 7.02 -0.68 13.83
N ALA A 57 6.49 -1.49 14.76
CA ALA A 57 6.19 -2.90 14.50
C ALA A 57 5.10 -3.06 13.43
N CYS A 58 4.04 -2.24 13.46
CA CYS A 58 2.98 -2.24 12.45
C CYS A 58 3.52 -1.90 11.06
N GLY A 59 4.35 -0.85 10.95
CA GLY A 59 4.99 -0.49 9.68
C GLY A 59 5.88 -1.60 9.14
N LEU A 60 6.66 -2.25 10.01
CA LEU A 60 7.50 -3.39 9.62
C LEU A 60 6.67 -4.58 9.13
N MET A 61 5.63 -4.96 9.88
CA MET A 61 4.73 -6.06 9.51
C MET A 61 4.02 -5.79 8.18
N TYR A 62 3.58 -4.55 7.97
CA TYR A 62 2.99 -4.12 6.70
C TYR A 62 3.97 -4.25 5.54
N GLY A 63 5.21 -3.77 5.71
CA GLY A 63 6.26 -3.90 4.69
C GLY A 63 6.58 -5.35 4.35
N VAL A 64 6.73 -6.21 5.37
CA VAL A 64 6.98 -7.65 5.18
C VAL A 64 5.82 -8.31 4.43
N ALA A 65 4.57 -7.97 4.78
CA ALA A 65 3.39 -8.52 4.10
C ALA A 65 3.39 -8.14 2.60
N ILE A 66 3.71 -6.90 2.25
CA ILE A 66 3.80 -6.45 0.85
C ILE A 66 4.90 -7.18 0.10
N VAL A 67 6.08 -7.34 0.69
CA VAL A 67 7.21 -8.04 0.05
C VAL A 67 6.86 -9.51 -0.18
N MET A 68 6.23 -10.17 0.80
CA MET A 68 5.79 -11.56 0.66
C MET A 68 4.73 -11.71 -0.44
N LEU A 69 3.71 -10.85 -0.49
CA LEU A 69 2.68 -10.89 -1.52
C LEU A 69 3.25 -10.61 -2.93
N SER A 70 4.15 -9.63 -3.04
CA SER A 70 4.84 -9.32 -4.29
C SER A 70 5.73 -10.47 -4.75
N GLY A 71 6.45 -11.10 -3.81
CA GLY A 71 7.27 -12.28 -4.07
C GLY A 71 6.45 -13.48 -4.54
N CYS A 72 5.28 -13.71 -3.93
CA CYS A 72 4.33 -14.75 -4.36
C CYS A 72 3.84 -14.51 -5.79
N MET A 73 3.45 -13.28 -6.14
CA MET A 73 3.02 -12.96 -7.51
C MET A 73 4.18 -13.10 -8.50
N PHE A 74 5.37 -12.60 -8.17
CA PHE A 74 6.55 -12.73 -9.01
C PHE A 74 6.90 -14.20 -9.26
N ASN A 75 6.86 -15.03 -8.22
CA ASN A 75 7.06 -16.47 -8.33
C ASN A 75 5.94 -17.14 -9.16
N ALA A 76 4.69 -16.70 -9.05
CA ALA A 76 3.60 -17.20 -9.88
C ALA A 76 3.81 -16.87 -11.37
N VAL A 77 4.32 -15.68 -11.69
CA VAL A 77 4.66 -15.27 -13.06
C VAL A 77 5.84 -16.09 -13.60
N LEU A 78 6.88 -16.34 -12.80
CA LEU A 78 8.06 -17.10 -13.24
C LEU A 78 7.84 -18.61 -13.28
N GLY A 79 7.07 -19.16 -12.34
CA GLY A 79 6.89 -20.60 -12.15
C GLY A 79 5.91 -21.27 -13.12
N GLY A 80 5.17 -20.49 -13.89
CA GLY A 80 4.15 -21.00 -14.81
C GLY A 80 3.08 -21.86 -14.12
N PRO A 81 2.40 -22.77 -14.85
CA PRO A 81 1.31 -23.60 -14.31
C PRO A 81 1.72 -24.53 -13.16
N SER A 82 3.02 -24.83 -13.03
CA SER A 82 3.55 -25.82 -12.09
C SER A 82 4.04 -25.20 -10.77
N GLY A 83 4.05 -23.87 -10.64
CA GLY A 83 4.44 -23.21 -9.39
C GLY A 83 3.40 -23.42 -8.29
N SER A 84 3.83 -23.45 -7.02
CA SER A 84 2.93 -23.57 -5.85
C SER A 84 1.86 -22.47 -5.76
N CYS A 85 2.04 -21.35 -6.48
CA CYS A 85 1.07 -20.25 -6.60
C CYS A 85 0.47 -20.12 -8.01
N GLY A 86 0.85 -20.98 -8.97
CA GLY A 86 0.60 -20.81 -10.40
C GLY A 86 -0.70 -21.42 -10.93
N GLY A 87 -1.39 -22.26 -10.15
CA GLY A 87 -2.59 -22.98 -10.59
C GLY A 87 -3.77 -22.08 -10.99
N TYR A 88 -3.79 -20.82 -10.57
CA TYR A 88 -4.88 -19.85 -10.83
C TYR A 88 -4.37 -18.47 -11.29
N LEU A 89 -3.33 -18.46 -12.13
CA LEU A 89 -2.62 -17.26 -12.58
C LEU A 89 -3.53 -16.07 -13.00
N PRO A 90 -4.64 -16.26 -13.75
CA PRO A 90 -5.53 -15.16 -14.13
C PRO A 90 -6.29 -14.55 -12.93
N ALA A 91 -6.80 -15.39 -12.03
CA ALA A 91 -7.53 -14.93 -10.85
C ALA A 91 -6.59 -14.21 -9.88
N THR A 92 -5.40 -14.78 -9.65
CA THR A 92 -4.37 -14.18 -8.80
C THR A 92 -3.90 -12.82 -9.35
N ALA A 93 -3.71 -12.70 -10.66
CA ALA A 93 -3.34 -11.44 -11.30
C ALA A 93 -4.40 -10.34 -11.08
N ARG A 94 -5.69 -10.65 -11.23
CA ARG A 94 -6.78 -9.70 -10.98
C ARG A 94 -6.80 -9.20 -9.53
N TRP A 95 -6.68 -10.12 -8.56
CA TRP A 95 -6.59 -9.76 -7.15
C TRP A 95 -5.36 -8.91 -6.84
N PHE A 96 -4.23 -9.20 -7.48
CA PHE A 96 -3.03 -8.41 -7.32
C PHE A 96 -3.16 -6.99 -7.89
N VAL A 97 -3.82 -6.82 -9.04
CA VAL A 97 -4.15 -5.48 -9.58
C VAL A 97 -5.03 -4.69 -8.60
N ALA A 98 -6.07 -5.31 -8.06
CA ALA A 98 -6.93 -4.67 -7.05
C ALA A 98 -6.12 -4.27 -5.80
N PHE A 99 -5.24 -5.15 -5.34
CA PHE A 99 -4.33 -4.89 -4.23
C PHE A 99 -3.39 -3.70 -4.53
N LEU A 100 -2.76 -3.63 -5.70
CA LEU A 100 -1.87 -2.52 -6.07
C LEU A 100 -2.62 -1.16 -6.07
N ASN A 101 -3.83 -1.12 -6.62
CA ASN A 101 -4.65 0.10 -6.60
C ASN A 101 -5.00 0.51 -5.16
N LEU A 102 -5.38 -0.46 -4.32
CA LEU A 102 -5.65 -0.22 -2.91
C LEU A 102 -4.40 0.28 -2.16
N GLN A 103 -3.20 -0.18 -2.52
CA GLN A 103 -1.95 0.36 -1.98
C GLN A 103 -1.67 1.80 -2.42
N ILE A 104 -1.97 2.16 -3.66
CA ILE A 104 -1.88 3.55 -4.12
C ILE A 104 -2.81 4.44 -3.29
N ILE A 105 -4.05 4.00 -3.05
CA ILE A 105 -5.03 4.75 -2.23
C ILE A 105 -4.51 4.93 -0.79
N PHE A 106 -3.99 3.86 -0.16
CA PHE A 106 -3.40 3.97 1.17
C PHE A 106 -2.19 4.90 1.20
N PHE A 107 -1.33 4.84 0.19
CA PHE A 107 -0.19 5.74 0.09
C PHE A 107 -0.63 7.21 -0.03
N VAL A 108 -1.63 7.51 -0.87
CA VAL A 108 -2.21 8.86 -0.97
C VAL A 108 -2.79 9.31 0.37
N ALA A 109 -3.52 8.44 1.07
CA ALA A 109 -4.07 8.77 2.39
C ALA A 109 -2.96 9.08 3.41
N LEU A 110 -1.87 8.31 3.41
CA LEU A 110 -0.71 8.55 4.28
C LEU A 110 -0.03 9.90 3.96
N VAL A 111 0.17 10.21 2.68
CA VAL A 111 0.72 11.49 2.23
C VAL A 111 -0.14 12.66 2.68
N LEU A 112 -1.45 12.61 2.40
CA LEU A 112 -2.39 13.69 2.76
C LEU A 112 -2.47 13.90 4.28
N SER A 113 -2.20 12.85 5.04
CA SER A 113 -2.24 12.95 6.48
C SER A 113 -0.90 13.43 7.09
N LYS A 114 0.25 13.14 6.44
CA LYS A 114 1.56 13.73 6.78
C LYS A 114 1.66 15.20 6.39
N SER A 115 1.05 15.52 5.25
CA SER A 115 0.92 16.84 4.66
C SER A 115 0.57 17.95 5.65
N ALA A 116 -0.47 17.73 6.46
CA ALA A 116 -0.95 18.70 7.42
C ALA A 116 0.04 19.00 8.58
N LYS A 117 1.04 18.14 8.81
CA LYS A 117 1.96 18.24 9.95
C LYS A 117 3.43 18.38 9.53
N LEU A 118 3.72 18.52 8.23
CA LEU A 118 5.08 18.40 7.72
C LEU A 118 6.06 19.42 8.35
N CYS A 119 5.62 20.67 8.50
CA CYS A 119 6.49 21.73 9.05
C CYS A 119 6.71 21.61 10.57
N GLN A 120 5.77 21.00 11.32
CA GLN A 120 5.99 20.69 12.73
C GLN A 120 6.92 19.48 12.91
N LEU A 121 6.88 18.52 11.99
CA LEU A 121 7.76 17.34 11.98
C LEU A 121 9.21 17.71 11.68
N GLN A 122 9.44 18.65 10.74
CA GLN A 122 10.76 19.09 10.35
C GLN A 122 11.57 19.61 11.56
N GLU A 123 10.97 20.49 12.36
CA GLU A 123 11.64 21.10 13.52
C GLU A 123 11.99 20.07 14.60
N LYS A 124 11.13 19.07 14.80
CA LYS A 124 11.27 18.09 15.88
C LYS A 124 12.15 16.89 15.52
N SER A 125 12.00 16.35 14.31
CA SER A 125 12.60 15.08 13.91
C SER A 125 13.75 15.22 12.91
N TYR A 126 13.82 16.32 12.14
CA TYR A 126 14.79 16.48 11.04
C TYR A 126 15.52 17.83 11.08
N PRO A 127 16.29 18.12 12.16
CA PRO A 127 16.94 19.42 12.34
C PRO A 127 18.03 19.72 11.30
N LEU A 128 18.58 18.71 10.63
CA LEU A 128 19.56 18.89 9.55
C LEU A 128 18.91 19.36 8.24
N LEU A 129 17.59 19.22 8.09
CA LEU A 129 16.85 19.61 6.90
C LEU A 129 16.25 21.03 7.11
N HIS A 130 17.08 22.00 7.49
CA HIS A 130 16.62 23.36 7.76
C HIS A 130 16.35 24.11 6.45
N MET A 131 15.14 23.96 5.92
CA MET A 131 14.62 24.68 4.75
C MET A 131 13.33 25.42 5.11
N GLU A 132 12.96 26.42 4.32
CA GLU A 132 11.66 27.09 4.45
C GLU A 132 10.52 26.08 4.23
N CYS A 133 9.45 26.19 5.03
CA CYS A 133 8.29 25.30 5.02
C CYS A 133 7.65 25.20 3.61
N SER A 134 7.62 26.29 2.86
CA SER A 134 7.13 26.34 1.46
C SER A 134 7.96 25.46 0.52
N VAL A 135 9.28 25.50 0.64
CA VAL A 135 10.23 24.73 -0.18
C VAL A 135 10.15 23.24 0.17
N LEU A 136 10.09 22.93 1.47
CA LEU A 136 9.91 21.55 1.92
C LEU A 136 8.60 20.96 1.38
N TRP A 137 7.53 21.76 1.39
CA TRP A 137 6.23 21.34 0.93
C TRP A 137 6.20 21.07 -0.57
N PHE A 138 6.83 21.95 -1.35
CA PHE A 138 7.02 21.75 -2.79
C PHE A 138 7.81 20.47 -3.10
N LEU A 139 8.99 20.30 -2.49
CA LEU A 139 9.85 19.12 -2.72
C LEU A 139 9.16 17.82 -2.31
N TYR A 140 8.41 17.83 -1.20
CA TYR A 140 7.65 16.67 -0.76
C TYR A 140 6.56 16.30 -1.77
N LEU A 141 5.74 17.26 -2.20
CA LEU A 141 4.68 17.02 -3.19
C LEU A 141 5.23 16.61 -4.55
N GLU A 142 6.35 17.20 -4.99
CA GLU A 142 7.03 16.83 -6.23
C GLU A 142 7.48 15.36 -6.20
N ARG A 143 8.17 14.94 -5.13
CA ARG A 143 8.65 13.56 -4.98
C ARG A 143 7.51 12.57 -4.86
N VAL A 144 6.51 12.88 -4.04
CA VAL A 144 5.31 12.05 -3.91
C VAL A 144 4.56 11.94 -5.23
N GLY A 145 4.42 13.04 -5.96
CA GLY A 145 3.82 13.07 -7.28
C GLY A 145 4.57 12.17 -8.27
N ALA A 146 5.90 12.26 -8.30
CA ALA A 146 6.74 11.39 -9.14
C ALA A 146 6.59 9.90 -8.77
N LEU A 147 6.54 9.57 -7.48
CA LEU A 147 6.32 8.20 -7.01
C LEU A 147 4.92 7.68 -7.37
N LEU A 148 3.88 8.51 -7.20
CA LEU A 148 2.50 8.17 -7.57
C LEU A 148 2.34 7.95 -9.07
N LEU A 149 2.93 8.82 -9.89
CA LEU A 149 2.94 8.67 -11.35
C LEU A 149 3.63 7.36 -11.74
N THR A 150 4.80 7.08 -11.15
CA THR A 150 5.54 5.84 -11.44
C THR A 150 4.73 4.61 -11.02
N ALA A 151 4.17 4.60 -9.80
CA ALA A 151 3.36 3.49 -9.30
C ALA A 151 2.08 3.28 -10.13
N SER A 152 1.43 4.36 -10.55
CA SER A 152 0.25 4.33 -11.41
C SER A 152 0.58 3.76 -12.79
N LEU A 153 1.68 4.21 -13.41
CA LEU A 153 2.15 3.67 -14.70
C LEU A 153 2.51 2.18 -14.59
N CYS A 154 3.24 1.77 -13.56
CA CYS A 154 3.57 0.36 -13.33
C CYS A 154 2.30 -0.50 -13.13
N THR A 155 1.35 0.00 -12.35
CA THR A 155 0.07 -0.69 -12.09
C THR A 155 -0.76 -0.77 -13.37
N TRP A 156 -0.78 0.28 -14.18
CA TRP A 156 -1.47 0.31 -15.47
C TRP A 156 -0.89 -0.72 -16.43
N VAL A 157 0.43 -0.75 -16.61
CA VAL A 157 1.12 -1.75 -17.45
C VAL A 157 0.80 -3.17 -16.95
N PHE A 158 0.91 -3.41 -15.64
CA PHE A 158 0.60 -4.72 -15.07
C PHE A 158 -0.87 -5.11 -15.25
N ALA A 159 -1.80 -4.17 -15.09
CA ALA A 159 -3.22 -4.39 -15.32
C ALA A 159 -3.52 -4.73 -16.78
N SER A 160 -2.84 -4.10 -17.74
CA SER A 160 -2.95 -4.47 -19.16
C SER A 160 -2.53 -5.92 -19.41
N PHE A 161 -1.44 -6.39 -18.78
CA PHE A 161 -1.05 -7.80 -18.87
C PHE A 161 -2.03 -8.74 -18.17
N ALA A 162 -2.52 -8.38 -16.98
CA ALA A 162 -3.52 -9.16 -16.27
C ALA A 162 -4.83 -9.30 -17.07
N PHE A 163 -5.23 -8.26 -17.79
CA PHE A 163 -6.37 -8.29 -18.71
C PHE A 163 -6.12 -9.28 -19.85
N VAL A 164 -4.96 -9.22 -20.51
CA VAL A 164 -4.62 -10.17 -21.59
C VAL A 164 -4.55 -11.62 -21.09
N LEU A 165 -3.99 -11.87 -19.90
CA LEU A 165 -3.93 -13.20 -19.29
C LEU A 165 -5.31 -13.74 -18.92
N THR A 166 -6.21 -12.83 -18.58
CA THR A 166 -7.58 -13.14 -18.21
C THR A 166 -8.43 -13.52 -19.42
N PHE A 167 -8.36 -12.72 -20.48
CA PHE A 167 -9.23 -12.84 -21.65
C PHE A 167 -8.55 -13.59 -22.81
N GLY A 168 -7.29 -14.01 -22.63
CA GLY A 168 -6.60 -15.01 -23.43
C GLY A 168 -6.62 -14.74 -24.93
N GLY A 169 -5.78 -13.81 -25.41
CA GLY A 169 -5.44 -13.66 -26.84
C GLY A 169 -6.61 -13.30 -27.77
N ALA A 170 -6.62 -12.07 -28.30
CA ALA A 170 -7.39 -11.70 -29.49
C ALA A 170 -8.92 -12.03 -29.49
N ALA A 171 -9.57 -12.10 -28.33
CA ALA A 171 -11.03 -12.10 -28.25
C ALA A 171 -11.65 -10.70 -28.45
N LEU A 172 -10.83 -9.67 -28.66
CA LEU A 172 -11.29 -8.34 -29.11
C LEU A 172 -11.79 -8.33 -30.56
N ASP A 173 -11.56 -9.40 -31.33
CA ASP A 173 -11.95 -9.50 -32.75
C ASP A 173 -12.69 -10.81 -33.05
N LYS A 174 -13.34 -11.40 -32.04
CA LYS A 174 -14.30 -12.49 -32.26
C LYS A 174 -15.72 -11.90 -32.13
N PRO A 175 -16.51 -11.86 -33.21
CA PRO A 175 -17.88 -11.29 -33.20
C PRO A 175 -18.84 -12.03 -32.25
N GLU A 176 -18.42 -13.17 -31.71
CA GLU A 176 -19.20 -14.04 -30.84
C GLU A 176 -19.35 -13.48 -29.41
N PHE A 177 -18.45 -12.60 -28.96
CA PHE A 177 -18.54 -11.94 -27.64
C PHE A 177 -19.29 -10.59 -27.68
N GLY A 178 -19.66 -10.08 -28.86
CA GLY A 178 -20.55 -8.92 -28.97
C GLY A 178 -21.95 -9.22 -28.44
N HIS A 179 -22.39 -10.47 -28.60
CA HIS A 179 -23.73 -10.90 -28.21
C HIS A 179 -23.93 -10.94 -26.68
N GLU A 180 -22.89 -11.28 -25.90
CA GLU A 180 -22.98 -11.31 -24.43
C GLU A 180 -22.99 -9.91 -23.80
N MET A 181 -22.40 -8.90 -24.45
CA MET A 181 -22.49 -7.51 -23.99
C MET A 181 -23.79 -6.82 -24.41
N GLU A 182 -24.39 -7.19 -25.55
CA GLU A 182 -25.76 -6.78 -25.90
C GLU A 182 -26.79 -7.41 -24.95
N GLU A 183 -26.64 -8.68 -24.56
CA GLU A 183 -27.57 -9.36 -23.64
C GLU A 183 -27.58 -8.75 -22.23
N PHE A 184 -26.44 -8.26 -21.74
CA PHE A 184 -26.37 -7.50 -20.48
C PHE A 184 -26.93 -6.07 -20.59
N HIS A 185 -26.90 -5.46 -21.78
CA HIS A 185 -27.46 -4.12 -22.00
C HIS A 185 -28.98 -4.18 -22.19
N ASP A 186 -29.49 -5.24 -22.80
CA ASP A 186 -30.93 -5.49 -22.98
C ASP A 186 -31.60 -5.94 -21.66
N MET A 187 -30.86 -6.58 -20.74
CA MET A 187 -31.37 -6.91 -19.40
C MET A 187 -31.56 -5.70 -18.45
N GLU A 188 -30.97 -4.54 -18.75
CA GLU A 188 -31.14 -3.34 -17.92
C GLU A 188 -32.28 -2.42 -18.39
N TYR A 189 -32.90 -2.70 -19.54
CA TYR A 189 -33.95 -1.82 -20.10
C TYR A 189 -35.31 -2.45 -20.36
N ASP A 190 -35.47 -3.78 -20.30
CA ASP A 190 -36.79 -4.41 -20.39
C ASP A 190 -37.14 -5.24 -19.14
N ASP A 191 -38.21 -4.78 -18.49
CA ASP A 191 -39.04 -5.49 -17.52
C ASP A 191 -38.44 -5.91 -16.17
N ALA A 192 -38.74 -5.10 -15.16
CA ALA A 192 -39.08 -5.64 -13.85
C ALA A 192 -40.19 -6.71 -14.01
N PRO A 193 -39.95 -7.98 -13.65
CA PRO A 193 -40.98 -9.01 -13.79
C PRO A 193 -42.06 -8.84 -12.70
N PRO A 194 -43.35 -9.05 -13.02
CA PRO A 194 -44.36 -9.30 -11.99
C PRO A 194 -44.00 -10.58 -11.23
N LEU A 195 -44.13 -10.53 -9.91
CA LEU A 195 -43.84 -11.61 -8.94
C LEU A 195 -44.75 -12.86 -9.10
N GLU A 196 -44.70 -13.59 -10.23
CA GLU A 196 -45.59 -14.75 -10.44
C GLU A 196 -44.94 -16.06 -10.90
N TYR A 197 -43.61 -16.15 -11.09
CA TYR A 197 -42.98 -17.40 -11.56
C TYR A 197 -41.84 -17.88 -10.66
N MET A 198 -42.18 -18.34 -9.45
CA MET A 198 -41.27 -19.07 -8.56
C MET A 198 -41.73 -20.51 -8.25
N GLY A 199 -42.38 -21.18 -9.22
CA GLY A 199 -43.11 -22.42 -8.92
C GLY A 199 -43.08 -23.54 -9.96
N ARG A 200 -42.09 -23.63 -10.87
CA ARG A 200 -42.02 -24.76 -11.81
C ARG A 200 -40.64 -25.41 -11.85
N ALA A 201 -40.56 -26.63 -11.33
CA ALA A 201 -39.41 -27.50 -11.49
C ALA A 201 -39.17 -27.81 -12.97
N PRO A 202 -37.90 -27.93 -13.42
CA PRO A 202 -37.59 -28.27 -14.79
C PRO A 202 -38.09 -29.69 -15.15
N PRO A 203 -38.55 -29.91 -16.40
CA PRO A 203 -39.00 -31.23 -16.83
C PRO A 203 -37.82 -32.21 -16.88
N LEU A 204 -38.00 -33.36 -16.22
CA LEU A 204 -37.09 -34.50 -16.27
C LEU A 204 -37.02 -35.01 -17.72
N GLY A 205 -35.81 -35.02 -18.29
CA GLY A 205 -35.55 -35.59 -19.62
C GLY A 205 -35.78 -37.11 -19.66
N PRO A 206 -35.95 -37.69 -20.86
CA PRO A 206 -36.23 -39.11 -21.03
C PRO A 206 -35.03 -39.99 -20.58
N PRO A 207 -35.30 -41.18 -20.01
CA PRO A 207 -34.26 -42.08 -19.54
C PRO A 207 -33.44 -42.67 -20.70
N PRO A 208 -32.16 -43.01 -20.47
CA PRO A 208 -31.30 -43.63 -21.47
C PRO A 208 -31.77 -45.06 -21.82
N PRO A 209 -31.52 -45.52 -23.06
CA PRO A 209 -31.89 -46.87 -23.49
C PRO A 209 -31.06 -47.96 -22.77
N PRO A 210 -31.64 -49.16 -22.57
CA PRO A 210 -30.95 -50.29 -21.95
C PRO A 210 -29.81 -50.81 -22.85
N ALA A 211 -28.72 -51.20 -22.20
CA ALA A 211 -27.54 -51.82 -22.81
C ALA A 211 -27.77 -53.30 -23.18
#